data_AF-A0A4V2UTL8-F1
#
_entry.id   AF-A0A4V2UTL8-F1
#
_cell.length_a   1.000
_cell.length_b   1.000
_cell.length_c   1.000
_cell.angle_alpha   90.00
_cell.angle_beta   90.00
_cell.angle_gamma   90.00
#
_symmetry.space_group_name_H-M   'P 1'
#
loop_
_entity.id
_entity.type
_entity.pdbx_description
1 polymer ?
#
loop_
_entity_poly.entity_id
_entity_poly.type
_entity_poly.pdbx_seq_one_letter_code
_entity_poly.pdbx_strand_id
1 'polypeptide(L)'
;MKTYSETVNEQDSTKLILEQLLYLLHKEQARETAAKDTSYLEGRSYLMGQDRQLLGTLARENDPDSVLNKYGPFGSPYSPTSIFNSHSPYGSQYGAYSLNNPYCNTPPWLFINGNPVGLVTVNNQLSDRIPTDTFLYLLKNDPESLVNESSLVNKSSEKPDVDIRSQYGGSFIVAEDGQFLGKLTSNTLDSESVLNKTGPYGNEYSPTSVFNKFGDYGNGFSSLSAFNPFSPTPPKIFVDGKLYGYLTENEGASGGKKIDPKQLKHWIRENF
;
A
#
# COMPACT_ATOMS: atom_id res chain seq x y z
N MET A 1 40.87 14.30 7.88
CA MET A 1 39.62 14.90 7.37
C MET A 1 39.49 14.49 5.92
N LYS A 2 38.75 13.42 5.64
CA LYS A 2 38.47 12.98 4.27
C LYS A 2 37.15 13.62 3.83
N THR A 3 37.17 14.30 2.70
CA THR A 3 36.01 14.92 2.05
C THR A 3 35.03 13.83 1.59
N TYR A 4 33.75 14.20 1.53
CA TYR A 4 32.57 13.39 1.17
C TYR A 4 32.60 12.67 -0.20
N SER A 5 33.76 12.57 -0.87
CA SER A 5 33.92 12.04 -2.22
C SER A 5 34.40 10.58 -2.29
N GLU A 6 34.64 9.90 -1.17
CA GLU A 6 35.20 8.55 -1.14
C GLU A 6 34.27 7.59 -0.38
N THR A 7 33.19 7.14 -1.02
CA THR A 7 32.44 5.87 -0.79
C THR A 7 31.11 5.88 -1.56
N VAL A 8 31.09 6.47 -2.76
CA VAL A 8 29.99 6.23 -3.70
C VAL A 8 30.43 5.03 -4.51
N ASN A 9 29.85 3.87 -4.19
CA ASN A 9 29.72 2.76 -5.14
C ASN A 9 29.34 3.38 -6.49
N GLU A 10 29.97 2.99 -7.60
CA GLU A 10 29.64 3.42 -8.96
C GLU A 10 28.21 2.94 -9.38
N GLN A 11 27.21 3.15 -8.52
CA GLN A 11 25.80 3.19 -8.85
C GLN A 11 25.57 4.40 -9.74
N ASP A 12 25.87 4.19 -11.01
CA ASP A 12 25.44 4.92 -12.20
C ASP A 12 25.06 6.39 -11.95
N SER A 13 26.07 7.26 -11.95
CA SER A 13 25.89 8.72 -11.88
C SER A 13 24.87 9.24 -12.89
N THR A 14 24.71 8.57 -14.03
CA THR A 14 23.69 8.88 -15.05
C THR A 14 22.29 8.71 -14.48
N LYS A 15 22.02 7.59 -13.80
CA LYS A 15 20.73 7.33 -13.15
C LYS A 15 20.41 8.42 -12.14
N LEU A 16 21.36 8.78 -11.27
CA LEU A 16 21.14 9.81 -10.25
C LEU A 16 20.79 11.17 -10.88
N ILE A 17 21.53 11.56 -11.93
CA ILE A 17 21.28 12.80 -12.67
C ILE A 17 19.88 12.77 -13.31
N LEU A 18 19.50 11.66 -13.94
CA LEU A 18 18.20 11.51 -14.57
C LEU A 18 17.06 11.58 -13.54
N GLU A 19 17.20 10.91 -12.39
CA GLU A 19 16.22 10.97 -11.31
C GLU A 19 16.08 12.39 -10.75
N GLN A 20 17.19 13.11 -10.61
CA GLN A 20 17.17 14.52 -10.17
C GLN A 20 16.51 15.44 -11.20
N LEU A 21 16.76 15.23 -12.49
CA LEU A 21 16.11 16.01 -13.56
C LEU A 21 14.61 15.74 -13.62
N LEU A 22 14.18 14.48 -13.52
CA LEU A 22 12.77 14.10 -13.47
C LEU A 22 12.07 14.71 -12.25
N TYR A 23 12.74 14.67 -11.09
CA TYR A 23 12.25 15.31 -9.88
C TYR A 23 11.99 16.80 -10.08
N LEU A 24 12.96 17.53 -10.64
CA LEU A 24 12.83 18.96 -10.90
C LEU A 24 11.75 19.27 -11.95
N LEU A 25 11.68 18.49 -13.02
CA LEU A 25 10.68 18.63 -14.06
C LEU A 25 9.26 18.50 -13.49
N HIS A 26 8.99 17.42 -12.76
CA HIS A 26 7.68 17.20 -12.17
C HIS A 26 7.33 18.23 -11.10
N LYS A 27 8.32 18.72 -10.35
CA LYS A 27 8.12 19.80 -9.39
C LYS A 27 7.58 21.07 -10.06
N GLU A 28 8.16 21.46 -11.20
CA GLU A 28 7.67 22.64 -11.93
C GLU A 28 6.29 22.37 -12.55
N GLN A 29 6.05 21.19 -13.13
CA GLN A 29 4.72 20.80 -13.66
C GLN A 29 3.61 20.84 -12.58
N ALA A 30 3.90 20.33 -11.37
CA ALA A 30 2.96 20.37 -10.26
C ALA A 30 2.66 21.81 -9.82
N ARG A 31 3.68 22.68 -9.82
CA ARG A 31 3.53 24.10 -9.47
C ARG A 31 2.66 24.85 -10.48
N GLU A 32 2.85 24.62 -11.77
CA GLU A 32 2.00 25.20 -12.83
C GLU A 32 0.54 24.78 -12.66
N THR A 33 0.31 23.54 -12.21
CA THR A 33 -1.03 23.01 -11.94
C THR A 33 -1.65 23.65 -10.70
N ALA A 34 -0.88 23.85 -9.63
CA ALA A 34 -1.34 24.52 -8.42
C ALA A 34 -1.60 26.03 -8.62
N ALA A 35 -0.95 26.66 -9.61
CA ALA A 35 -1.20 28.04 -9.99
C ALA A 35 -2.52 28.23 -10.75
N LYS A 36 -3.14 27.15 -11.24
CA LYS A 36 -4.51 27.17 -11.76
C LYS A 36 -5.44 27.22 -10.55
N ASP A 37 -6.32 28.22 -10.50
CA ASP A 37 -7.34 28.38 -9.46
C ASP A 37 -8.05 27.05 -9.15
N THR A 38 -8.22 26.70 -7.88
CA THR A 38 -8.82 25.43 -7.42
C THR A 38 -10.24 25.19 -7.94
N SER A 39 -10.89 26.16 -8.58
CA SER A 39 -12.16 25.99 -9.29
C SER A 39 -12.15 24.83 -10.30
N TYR A 40 -11.02 24.49 -10.93
CA TYR A 40 -10.97 23.32 -11.85
C TYR A 40 -11.12 21.96 -11.14
N LEU A 41 -11.01 21.92 -9.80
CA LEU A 41 -11.23 20.73 -8.99
C LEU A 41 -12.71 20.58 -8.58
N GLU A 42 -13.57 21.54 -8.89
CA GLU A 42 -14.98 21.48 -8.56
C GLU A 42 -15.63 20.23 -9.21
N GLY A 43 -16.28 19.41 -8.38
CA GLY A 43 -16.88 18.14 -8.80
C GLY A 43 -15.89 17.03 -9.17
N ARG A 44 -14.57 17.22 -8.98
CA ARG A 44 -13.56 16.17 -9.19
C ARG A 44 -13.22 15.44 -7.89
N SER A 45 -12.75 14.21 -8.02
CA SER A 45 -12.19 13.42 -6.92
C SER A 45 -10.68 13.47 -6.96
N TYR A 46 -10.03 13.72 -5.81
CA TYR A 46 -8.58 13.96 -5.74
C TYR A 46 -8.00 13.69 -4.35
N LEU A 47 -6.67 13.57 -4.29
CA LEU A 47 -5.90 13.55 -3.05
C LEU A 47 -5.25 14.91 -2.81
N MET A 48 -5.27 15.36 -1.56
CA MET A 48 -4.71 16.64 -1.15
C MET A 48 -3.93 16.48 0.15
N GLY A 49 -2.67 16.90 0.16
CA GLY A 49 -1.90 17.03 1.39
C GLY A 49 -2.50 18.09 2.32
N GLN A 50 -2.31 17.95 3.63
CA GLN A 50 -2.83 18.94 4.59
C GLN A 50 -2.12 20.30 4.51
N ASP A 51 -0.98 20.35 3.83
CA ASP A 51 -0.28 21.56 3.40
C ASP A 51 -0.90 22.22 2.16
N ARG A 52 -2.06 21.71 1.69
CA ARG A 52 -2.78 22.15 0.47
C ARG A 52 -2.05 21.82 -0.84
N GLN A 53 -1.08 20.90 -0.81
CA GLN A 53 -0.49 20.38 -2.04
C GLN A 53 -1.42 19.35 -2.69
N LEU A 54 -1.82 19.60 -3.94
CA LEU A 54 -2.52 18.60 -4.74
C LEU A 54 -1.58 17.42 -4.98
N LEU A 55 -2.07 16.20 -4.71
CA LEU A 55 -1.33 14.96 -4.91
C LEU A 55 -1.81 14.16 -6.12
N GLY A 56 -2.85 14.68 -6.80
CA GLY A 56 -3.41 14.16 -8.04
C GLY A 56 -4.91 13.90 -7.96
N THR A 57 -5.55 13.82 -9.11
CA THR A 57 -6.95 13.45 -9.29
C THR A 57 -7.10 11.93 -9.40
N LEU A 58 -8.29 11.41 -9.11
CA LEU A 58 -8.64 9.99 -9.31
C LEU A 58 -9.15 9.72 -10.74
N ALA A 59 -8.60 10.43 -11.73
CA ALA A 59 -8.92 10.22 -13.14
C ALA A 59 -8.13 9.04 -13.74
N ARG A 60 -8.40 8.70 -14.99
CA ARG A 60 -7.70 7.62 -15.72
C ARG A 60 -6.23 7.98 -15.97
N GLU A 61 -5.41 6.97 -16.28
CA GLU A 61 -3.95 7.09 -16.49
C GLU A 61 -3.51 8.13 -17.53
N ASN A 62 -4.37 8.47 -18.50
CA ASN A 62 -4.07 9.44 -19.54
C ASN A 62 -4.38 10.90 -19.14
N ASP A 63 -5.04 11.11 -18.00
CA ASP A 63 -5.28 12.46 -17.48
C ASP A 63 -3.97 13.03 -16.91
N PRO A 64 -3.59 14.26 -17.28
CA PRO A 64 -2.33 14.86 -16.83
C PRO A 64 -2.24 15.03 -15.31
N ASP A 65 -3.40 15.20 -14.65
CA ASP A 65 -3.46 15.42 -13.22
C ASP A 65 -3.69 14.11 -12.44
N SER A 66 -3.82 12.96 -13.11
CA SER A 66 -4.15 11.70 -12.44
C SER A 66 -3.00 11.15 -11.60
N VAL A 67 -3.35 10.61 -10.43
CA VAL A 67 -2.44 9.79 -9.61
C VAL A 67 -2.00 8.52 -10.33
N LEU A 68 -2.79 8.01 -11.28
CA LEU A 68 -2.46 6.81 -12.07
C LEU A 68 -1.55 7.14 -13.26
N ASN A 69 -1.39 8.41 -13.62
CA ASN A 69 -0.49 8.82 -14.68
C ASN A 69 0.98 8.76 -14.21
N LYS A 70 1.61 7.61 -14.43
CA LYS A 70 3.02 7.36 -14.06
C LYS A 70 4.05 8.27 -14.75
N TYR A 71 3.63 9.01 -15.78
CA TYR A 71 4.47 9.98 -16.48
C TYR A 71 4.15 11.43 -16.09
N GLY A 72 3.09 11.64 -15.31
CA GLY A 72 2.68 12.93 -14.81
C GLY A 72 3.31 13.29 -13.46
N PRO A 73 3.13 14.54 -13.00
CA PRO A 73 3.67 15.00 -11.74
C PRO A 73 3.07 14.30 -10.52
N PHE A 74 1.90 13.67 -10.63
CA PHE A 74 1.20 13.10 -9.48
C PHE A 74 1.29 11.58 -9.39
N GLY A 75 1.54 10.89 -10.50
CA GLY A 75 1.70 9.43 -10.52
C GLY A 75 3.15 8.95 -10.67
N SER A 76 4.07 9.81 -11.12
CA SER A 76 5.48 9.41 -11.33
C SER A 76 6.18 9.05 -10.02
N PRO A 77 6.92 7.93 -9.94
CA PRO A 77 7.67 7.54 -8.74
C PRO A 77 8.88 8.45 -8.47
N TYR A 78 9.20 9.36 -9.39
CA TYR A 78 10.29 10.32 -9.26
C TYR A 78 9.81 11.72 -8.84
N SER A 79 8.49 11.96 -8.84
CA SER A 79 7.95 13.29 -8.56
C SER A 79 7.90 13.60 -7.05
N PRO A 80 8.22 14.84 -6.61
CA PRO A 80 8.05 15.26 -5.22
C PRO A 80 6.59 15.33 -4.74
N THR A 81 5.60 15.38 -5.63
CA THR A 81 4.18 15.49 -5.27
C THR A 81 3.42 14.17 -5.45
N SER A 82 4.13 13.11 -5.86
CA SER A 82 3.56 11.79 -6.03
C SER A 82 3.57 10.99 -4.73
N ILE A 83 2.45 10.31 -4.47
CA ILE A 83 2.30 9.33 -3.39
C ILE A 83 3.11 8.04 -3.63
N PHE A 84 3.56 7.82 -4.87
CA PHE A 84 4.36 6.65 -5.25
C PHE A 84 5.87 6.88 -5.18
N ASN A 85 6.31 8.12 -4.93
CA ASN A 85 7.71 8.41 -4.70
C ASN A 85 8.09 8.13 -3.24
N SER A 86 8.93 7.12 -3.02
CA SER A 86 9.39 6.71 -1.69
C SER A 86 10.27 7.74 -0.97
N HIS A 87 10.66 8.82 -1.65
CA HIS A 87 11.43 9.93 -1.10
C HIS A 87 10.63 11.23 -1.00
N SER A 88 9.38 11.25 -1.48
CA SER A 88 8.55 12.44 -1.38
C SER A 88 8.00 12.65 0.05
N PRO A 89 7.60 13.88 0.40
CA PRO A 89 6.90 14.15 1.67
C PRO A 89 5.57 13.40 1.82
N TYR A 90 5.02 12.87 0.72
CA TYR A 90 3.69 12.27 0.64
C TYR A 90 3.69 10.75 0.43
N GLY A 91 4.78 10.18 -0.10
CA GLY A 91 4.89 8.74 -0.37
C GLY A 91 5.92 8.01 0.50
N SER A 92 6.84 8.72 1.15
CA SER A 92 7.90 8.10 1.97
C SER A 92 7.40 7.58 3.32
N GLN A 93 8.06 6.58 3.90
CA GLN A 93 7.74 6.07 5.24
C GLN A 93 8.02 7.07 6.39
N TYR A 94 8.66 8.21 6.11
CA TYR A 94 9.04 9.22 7.09
C TYR A 94 8.45 10.62 6.78
N GLY A 95 7.71 10.74 5.68
CA GLY A 95 7.18 12.03 5.21
C GLY A 95 6.17 12.62 6.20
N ALA A 96 6.22 13.94 6.38
CA ALA A 96 5.35 14.66 7.30
C ALA A 96 3.86 14.62 6.88
N TYR A 97 3.59 14.41 5.59
CA TYR A 97 2.25 14.34 5.01
C TYR A 97 2.01 13.00 4.30
N SER A 98 2.77 11.97 4.68
CA SER A 98 2.78 10.72 3.93
C SER A 98 1.70 9.76 4.38
N LEU A 99 0.99 9.20 3.41
CA LEU A 99 0.07 8.08 3.62
C LEU A 99 0.79 6.78 4.04
N ASN A 100 2.11 6.70 3.85
CA ASN A 100 2.93 5.52 4.17
C ASN A 100 3.72 5.67 5.47
N ASN A 101 3.61 6.80 6.17
CA ASN A 101 4.27 7.00 7.45
C ASN A 101 3.33 6.61 8.61
N PRO A 102 3.64 5.54 9.38
CA PRO A 102 2.78 5.06 10.48
C PRO A 102 2.66 6.02 11.66
N TYR A 103 3.51 7.05 11.72
CA TYR A 103 3.48 8.09 12.75
C TYR A 103 3.02 9.45 12.22
N CYS A 104 2.57 9.53 10.96
CA CYS A 104 2.07 10.78 10.38
C CYS A 104 0.72 11.15 11.00
N ASN A 105 0.64 12.37 11.55
CA ASN A 105 -0.60 12.92 12.13
C ASN A 105 -1.35 13.84 11.16
N THR A 106 -0.74 14.16 10.02
CA THR A 106 -1.30 15.05 8.99
C THR A 106 -1.29 14.38 7.61
N PRO A 107 -1.81 13.15 7.47
CA PRO A 107 -1.79 12.45 6.18
C PRO A 107 -2.77 13.09 5.18
N PRO A 108 -2.71 12.71 3.89
CA PRO A 108 -3.53 13.32 2.87
C PRO A 108 -5.02 13.05 3.04
N TRP A 109 -5.83 14.04 2.70
CA TRP A 109 -7.28 13.91 2.58
C TRP A 109 -7.65 13.36 1.20
N LEU A 110 -8.56 12.39 1.20
CA LEU A 110 -9.32 12.01 0.02
C LEU A 110 -10.55 12.90 -0.11
N PHE A 111 -10.67 13.53 -1.28
CA PHE A 111 -11.86 14.24 -1.70
C PHE A 111 -12.58 13.46 -2.79
N ILE A 112 -13.90 13.29 -2.63
CA ILE A 112 -14.77 12.67 -3.62
C ILE A 112 -15.78 13.71 -4.08
N ASN A 113 -15.81 14.00 -5.39
CA ASN A 113 -16.66 15.04 -5.98
C ASN A 113 -16.54 16.41 -5.25
N GLY A 114 -15.35 16.74 -4.74
CA GLY A 114 -15.08 17.94 -3.94
C GLY A 114 -15.40 17.85 -2.44
N ASN A 115 -16.03 16.77 -1.96
CA ASN A 115 -16.32 16.58 -0.53
C ASN A 115 -15.20 15.79 0.17
N PRO A 116 -14.77 16.19 1.38
CA PRO A 116 -13.80 15.42 2.15
C PRO A 116 -14.42 14.11 2.65
N VAL A 117 -13.76 12.97 2.37
CA VAL A 117 -14.23 11.63 2.76
C VAL A 117 -13.45 11.04 3.92
N GLY A 118 -12.12 11.19 3.93
CA GLY A 118 -11.29 10.61 4.98
C GLY A 118 -9.81 10.77 4.75
N LEU A 119 -9.03 10.33 5.72
CA LEU A 119 -7.57 10.41 5.73
C LEU A 119 -6.96 9.12 5.17
N VAL A 120 -6.27 9.19 4.04
CA VAL A 120 -5.58 8.01 3.49
C VAL A 120 -4.26 7.81 4.21
N THR A 121 -4.16 6.76 5.04
CA THR A 121 -2.97 6.57 5.86
C THR A 121 -2.77 5.13 6.34
N VAL A 122 -1.52 4.76 6.60
CA VAL A 122 -1.14 3.56 7.36
C VAL A 122 -1.19 3.78 8.88
N ASN A 123 -1.22 5.02 9.36
CA ASN A 123 -1.31 5.32 10.79
C ASN A 123 -2.70 4.93 11.34
N ASN A 124 -2.76 3.81 12.07
CA ASN A 124 -3.98 3.26 12.65
C ASN A 124 -4.52 4.02 13.87
N GLN A 125 -3.83 5.05 14.36
CA GLN A 125 -4.26 5.85 15.51
C GLN A 125 -5.19 7.00 15.13
N LEU A 126 -5.35 7.31 13.84
CA LEU A 126 -6.18 8.42 13.37
C LEU A 126 -7.63 7.99 13.13
N SER A 127 -8.57 8.83 13.57
CA SER A 127 -9.99 8.71 13.22
C SER A 127 -10.21 9.01 11.73
N ASP A 128 -11.29 8.48 11.16
CA ASP A 128 -11.66 8.65 9.73
C ASP A 128 -10.58 8.18 8.75
N ARG A 129 -9.74 7.24 9.20
CA ARG A 129 -8.71 6.60 8.39
C ARG A 129 -9.34 5.74 7.29
N ILE A 130 -8.82 5.94 6.09
CA ILE A 130 -8.91 5.00 4.97
C ILE A 130 -7.57 4.26 4.91
N PRO A 131 -7.52 2.94 5.13
CA PRO A 131 -6.29 2.17 5.01
C PRO A 131 -5.68 2.34 3.62
N THR A 132 -4.38 2.69 3.58
CA THR A 132 -3.65 2.90 2.33
C THR A 132 -3.77 1.74 1.35
N ASP A 133 -3.67 0.50 1.84
CA ASP A 133 -3.76 -0.69 0.99
C ASP A 133 -5.17 -0.84 0.37
N THR A 134 -6.22 -0.55 1.14
CA THR A 134 -7.61 -0.52 0.66
C THR A 134 -7.79 0.55 -0.40
N PHE A 135 -7.29 1.77 -0.15
CA PHE A 135 -7.34 2.87 -1.11
C PHE A 135 -6.63 2.51 -2.41
N LEU A 136 -5.37 2.03 -2.34
CA LEU A 136 -4.58 1.68 -3.52
C LEU A 136 -5.18 0.49 -4.28
N TYR A 137 -5.75 -0.49 -3.56
CA TYR A 137 -6.45 -1.60 -4.18
C TYR A 137 -7.64 -1.14 -5.01
N LEU A 138 -8.51 -0.31 -4.44
CA LEU A 138 -9.67 0.23 -5.17
C LEU A 138 -9.23 1.16 -6.31
N LEU A 139 -8.24 2.01 -6.08
CA LEU A 139 -7.71 2.91 -7.10
C LEU A 139 -7.27 2.16 -8.37
N LYS A 140 -6.68 0.98 -8.21
CA LYS A 140 -6.19 0.14 -9.31
C LYS A 140 -7.28 -0.73 -9.95
N ASN A 141 -8.16 -1.32 -9.13
CA ASN A 141 -9.06 -2.38 -9.60
C ASN A 141 -10.49 -1.90 -9.84
N ASP A 142 -10.95 -0.88 -9.10
CA ASP A 142 -12.30 -0.35 -9.18
C ASP A 142 -12.36 1.12 -8.69
N PRO A 143 -11.81 2.06 -9.47
CA PRO A 143 -11.76 3.47 -9.10
C PRO A 143 -13.15 4.11 -9.02
N GLU A 144 -14.17 3.56 -9.71
CA GLU A 144 -15.55 4.05 -9.63
C GLU A 144 -16.13 3.81 -8.23
N SER A 145 -15.78 2.69 -7.58
CA SER A 145 -16.18 2.41 -6.20
C SER A 145 -15.54 3.35 -5.16
N LEU A 146 -14.41 4.00 -5.46
CA LEU A 146 -13.89 5.08 -4.60
C LEU A 146 -14.79 6.32 -4.63
N VAL A 147 -15.42 6.60 -5.78
CA VAL A 147 -16.21 7.80 -6.02
C VAL A 147 -17.65 7.67 -5.51
N ASN A 148 -18.11 6.44 -5.26
CA ASN A 148 -19.40 6.17 -4.63
C ASN A 148 -19.22 6.09 -3.09
N GLU A 149 -19.43 7.21 -2.40
CA GLU A 149 -19.19 7.42 -0.95
C GLU A 149 -19.74 6.30 -0.03
N SER A 150 -20.84 5.66 -0.42
CA SER A 150 -21.49 4.56 0.32
C SER A 150 -20.61 3.31 0.47
N SER A 151 -19.55 3.16 -0.34
CA SER A 151 -18.63 2.01 -0.31
C SER A 151 -17.49 2.16 0.70
N LEU A 152 -17.15 3.40 1.09
CA LEU A 152 -16.04 3.70 2.01
C LEU A 152 -16.53 3.91 3.45
N VAL A 153 -17.72 4.48 3.63
CA VAL A 153 -18.26 4.88 4.95
C VAL A 153 -18.91 3.73 5.73
N ASN A 154 -19.41 2.68 5.06
CA ASN A 154 -20.11 1.56 5.72
C ASN A 154 -19.21 0.36 6.09
N LYS A 155 -17.88 0.46 5.98
CA LYS A 155 -16.95 -0.67 6.20
C LYS A 155 -16.00 -0.51 7.38
N SER A 156 -16.00 0.64 8.07
CA SER A 156 -15.25 0.84 9.31
C SER A 156 -16.04 0.44 10.56
N SER A 157 -17.36 0.26 10.48
CA SER A 157 -18.24 0.12 11.65
C SER A 157 -19.19 -1.09 11.67
N GLU A 158 -19.36 -1.84 10.57
CA GLU A 158 -20.17 -3.08 10.59
C GLU A 158 -19.42 -4.22 9.88
N LYS A 159 -18.77 -5.08 10.69
CA LYS A 159 -17.87 -6.20 10.31
C LYS A 159 -16.50 -5.75 9.77
N PRO A 160 -15.55 -5.38 10.65
CA PRO A 160 -14.15 -5.15 10.30
C PRO A 160 -13.43 -6.39 9.70
N ASP A 161 -14.07 -7.56 9.66
CA ASP A 161 -13.45 -8.83 9.30
C ASP A 161 -13.45 -9.19 7.80
N VAL A 162 -14.12 -8.42 6.93
CA VAL A 162 -14.15 -8.73 5.49
C VAL A 162 -13.39 -7.69 4.69
N ASP A 163 -12.13 -8.03 4.47
CA ASP A 163 -11.22 -7.36 3.56
C ASP A 163 -11.86 -7.04 2.19
N ILE A 164 -11.62 -5.83 1.66
CA ILE A 164 -12.18 -5.39 0.38
C ILE A 164 -11.85 -6.36 -0.77
N ARG A 165 -10.65 -6.95 -0.75
CA ARG A 165 -10.17 -7.91 -1.75
C ARG A 165 -11.09 -9.12 -1.84
N SER A 166 -11.74 -9.50 -0.74
CA SER A 166 -12.69 -10.61 -0.72
C SER A 166 -13.94 -10.34 -1.57
N GLN A 167 -14.38 -9.08 -1.66
CA GLN A 167 -15.57 -8.72 -2.44
C GLN A 167 -15.33 -8.86 -3.95
N TYR A 168 -14.07 -8.78 -4.37
CA TYR A 168 -13.64 -8.92 -5.76
C TYR A 168 -13.06 -10.31 -6.06
N GLY A 169 -13.29 -11.30 -5.19
CA GLY A 169 -12.81 -12.67 -5.42
C GLY A 169 -11.28 -12.80 -5.36
N GLY A 170 -10.60 -11.95 -4.58
CA GLY A 170 -9.15 -12.03 -4.41
C GLY A 170 -8.70 -13.27 -3.62
N SER A 171 -7.50 -13.75 -3.94
CA SER A 171 -6.81 -14.81 -3.18
C SER A 171 -5.55 -14.24 -2.53
N PHE A 172 -5.51 -14.24 -1.20
CA PHE A 172 -4.50 -13.48 -0.43
C PHE A 172 -4.38 -13.94 1.03
N ILE A 173 -3.39 -13.39 1.73
CA ILE A 173 -3.14 -13.59 3.15
C ILE A 173 -3.32 -12.25 3.87
N VAL A 174 -4.00 -12.26 5.01
CA VAL A 174 -4.19 -11.09 5.88
C VAL A 174 -3.94 -11.48 7.34
N ALA A 175 -3.26 -10.63 8.09
CA ALA A 175 -3.06 -10.80 9.53
C ALA A 175 -4.34 -10.47 10.32
N GLU A 176 -4.39 -10.84 11.60
CA GLU A 176 -5.54 -10.55 12.46
C GLU A 176 -5.79 -9.04 12.65
N ASP A 177 -4.72 -8.24 12.62
CA ASP A 177 -4.80 -6.78 12.72
C ASP A 177 -5.21 -6.10 11.39
N GLY A 178 -5.55 -6.89 10.37
CA GLY A 178 -5.95 -6.42 9.05
C GLY A 178 -4.78 -6.12 8.11
N GLN A 179 -3.53 -6.32 8.51
CA GLN A 179 -2.39 -6.11 7.61
C GLN A 179 -2.42 -7.13 6.46
N PHE A 180 -2.42 -6.64 5.23
CA PHE A 180 -2.21 -7.47 4.05
C PHE A 180 -0.80 -8.05 4.01
N LEU A 181 -0.70 -9.37 3.83
CA LEU A 181 0.56 -10.11 3.81
C LEU A 181 0.90 -10.71 2.45
N GLY A 182 0.14 -10.35 1.42
CA GLY A 182 0.44 -10.67 0.02
C GLY A 182 -0.63 -11.49 -0.69
N LYS A 183 -0.54 -11.46 -2.02
CA LYS A 183 -1.41 -12.16 -2.95
C LYS A 183 -0.93 -13.60 -3.17
N LEU A 184 -1.88 -14.53 -3.23
CA LEU A 184 -1.66 -15.91 -3.61
C LEU A 184 -1.73 -16.00 -5.13
N THR A 185 -0.57 -16.13 -5.78
CA THR A 185 -0.45 -16.23 -7.23
C THR A 185 0.86 -16.96 -7.59
N SER A 186 0.83 -17.78 -8.65
CA SER A 186 2.03 -18.42 -9.22
C SER A 186 2.97 -17.42 -9.89
N ASN A 187 2.50 -16.22 -10.23
CA ASN A 187 3.34 -15.19 -10.84
C ASN A 187 4.32 -14.61 -9.82
N THR A 188 5.59 -15.01 -9.92
CA THR A 188 6.67 -14.53 -9.03
C THR A 188 7.10 -13.09 -9.31
N LEU A 189 6.67 -12.50 -10.42
CA LEU A 189 6.98 -11.12 -10.81
C LEU A 189 5.88 -10.14 -10.39
N ASP A 190 4.70 -10.62 -9.97
CA ASP A 190 3.67 -9.77 -9.41
C ASP A 190 4.21 -9.10 -8.13
N SER A 191 4.13 -7.77 -8.06
CA SER A 191 4.66 -6.98 -6.95
C SER A 191 3.99 -7.30 -5.61
N GLU A 192 2.75 -7.79 -5.65
CA GLU A 192 1.98 -8.16 -4.46
C GLU A 192 2.15 -9.66 -4.10
N SER A 193 2.85 -10.44 -4.92
CA SER A 193 2.97 -11.89 -4.73
C SER A 193 3.82 -12.25 -3.51
N VAL A 194 3.30 -13.21 -2.73
CA VAL A 194 4.05 -13.88 -1.65
C VAL A 194 5.25 -14.67 -2.20
N LEU A 195 5.26 -15.02 -3.49
CA LEU A 195 6.38 -15.69 -4.14
C LEU A 195 7.44 -14.73 -4.70
N ASN A 196 7.17 -13.41 -4.71
CA ASN A 196 8.12 -12.41 -5.18
C ASN A 196 9.18 -12.11 -4.10
N LYS A 197 10.36 -12.73 -4.23
CA LYS A 197 11.47 -12.60 -3.27
C LYS A 197 12.04 -11.19 -3.13
N THR A 198 11.79 -10.33 -4.11
CA THR A 198 12.20 -8.92 -4.11
C THR A 198 11.05 -7.97 -3.75
N GLY A 199 9.82 -8.48 -3.71
CA GLY A 199 8.63 -7.70 -3.37
C GLY A 199 8.39 -7.62 -1.86
N PRO A 200 7.55 -6.68 -1.41
CA PRO A 200 7.29 -6.44 0.00
C PRO A 200 6.69 -7.65 0.74
N TYR A 201 5.99 -8.55 0.05
CA TYR A 201 5.29 -9.66 0.72
C TYR A 201 6.01 -11.01 0.64
N GLY A 202 6.97 -11.16 -0.28
CA GLY A 202 7.76 -12.39 -0.43
C GLY A 202 9.22 -12.26 0.02
N ASN A 203 9.73 -11.04 0.23
CA ASN A 203 11.09 -10.78 0.70
C ASN A 203 11.26 -11.14 2.18
N GLU A 204 12.34 -11.83 2.54
CA GLU A 204 12.59 -12.34 3.91
C GLU A 204 13.04 -11.26 4.91
N TYR A 205 13.23 -10.02 4.45
CA TYR A 205 13.61 -8.87 5.28
C TYR A 205 12.51 -7.82 5.37
N SER A 206 11.43 -7.97 4.61
CA SER A 206 10.32 -7.02 4.63
C SER A 206 9.49 -7.16 5.90
N PRO A 207 9.08 -6.06 6.55
CA PRO A 207 8.23 -6.11 7.75
C PRO A 207 6.84 -6.72 7.50
N THR A 208 6.33 -6.68 6.26
CA THR A 208 5.01 -7.23 5.89
C THR A 208 5.07 -8.65 5.32
N SER A 209 6.23 -9.28 5.31
CA SER A 209 6.42 -10.64 4.79
C SER A 209 6.28 -11.67 5.89
N VAL A 210 5.48 -12.70 5.64
CA VAL A 210 5.36 -13.89 6.51
C VAL A 210 6.68 -14.67 6.63
N PHE A 211 7.63 -14.45 5.72
CA PHE A 211 8.94 -15.11 5.76
C PHE A 211 10.02 -14.32 6.51
N ASN A 212 9.68 -13.13 7.00
CA ASN A 212 10.62 -12.35 7.81
C ASN A 212 10.64 -12.87 9.25
N LYS A 213 11.72 -13.58 9.59
CA LYS A 213 11.93 -14.18 10.92
C LYS A 213 12.08 -13.17 12.05
N PHE A 214 12.28 -11.89 11.72
CA PHE A 214 12.36 -10.79 12.67
C PHE A 214 11.12 -9.90 12.63
N GLY A 215 10.21 -10.10 11.68
CA GLY A 215 8.97 -9.34 11.52
C GLY A 215 7.81 -9.96 12.29
N ASP A 216 6.77 -9.17 12.55
CA ASP A 216 5.64 -9.55 13.41
C ASP A 216 4.83 -10.74 12.88
N TYR A 217 4.89 -11.01 11.57
CA TYR A 217 4.10 -12.04 10.90
C TYR A 217 4.87 -13.33 10.61
N GLY A 218 6.19 -13.33 10.79
CA GLY A 218 7.08 -14.44 10.43
C GLY A 218 7.98 -14.97 11.55
N ASN A 219 7.98 -14.34 12.73
CA ASN A 219 8.83 -14.74 13.85
C ASN A 219 8.21 -15.84 14.74
N GLY A 220 8.99 -16.46 15.63
CA GLY A 220 8.50 -17.59 16.46
C GLY A 220 7.68 -17.21 17.70
N PHE A 221 7.43 -15.92 17.96
CA PHE A 221 6.94 -15.44 19.26
C PHE A 221 5.68 -14.56 19.17
N SER A 222 5.53 -13.79 18.09
CA SER A 222 4.41 -12.87 17.90
C SER A 222 3.08 -13.62 17.84
N SER A 223 2.04 -13.06 18.45
CA SER A 223 0.68 -13.61 18.36
C SER A 223 0.12 -13.52 16.93
N LEU A 224 0.63 -12.63 16.08
CA LEU A 224 0.20 -12.46 14.68
C LEU A 224 0.99 -13.35 13.71
N SER A 225 1.99 -14.08 14.19
CA SER A 225 2.89 -14.82 13.32
C SER A 225 2.36 -16.19 12.92
N ALA A 226 2.58 -16.54 11.65
CA ALA A 226 2.35 -17.87 11.16
C ALA A 226 3.30 -18.92 11.78
N PHE A 227 4.52 -18.52 12.14
CA PHE A 227 5.57 -19.39 12.65
C PHE A 227 5.58 -19.52 14.18
N ASN A 228 4.65 -18.87 14.88
CA ASN A 228 4.51 -19.07 16.33
C ASN A 228 3.61 -20.30 16.59
N PRO A 229 4.15 -21.38 17.18
CA PRO A 229 3.40 -22.62 17.43
C PRO A 229 2.27 -22.46 18.46
N PHE A 230 2.20 -21.32 19.14
CA PHE A 230 1.17 -20.99 20.13
C PHE A 230 0.40 -19.72 19.76
N SER A 231 0.48 -19.25 18.51
CA SER A 231 -0.26 -18.07 18.08
C SER A 231 -1.77 -18.27 18.28
N PRO A 232 -2.45 -17.38 19.04
CA PRO A 232 -3.91 -17.41 19.16
C PRO A 232 -4.61 -16.74 17.97
N THR A 233 -3.88 -15.93 17.20
CA THR A 233 -4.40 -15.07 16.13
C THR A 233 -3.54 -15.18 14.86
N PRO A 234 -3.42 -16.40 14.28
CA PRO A 234 -2.57 -16.60 13.11
C PRO A 234 -3.16 -15.94 11.86
N PRO A 235 -2.35 -15.63 10.84
CA PRO A 235 -2.84 -15.05 9.60
C PRO A 235 -3.92 -15.90 8.91
N LYS A 236 -4.93 -15.23 8.35
CA LYS A 236 -6.04 -15.82 7.59
C LYS A 236 -5.68 -15.91 6.12
N ILE A 237 -6.08 -17.01 5.47
CA ILE A 237 -5.94 -17.27 4.04
C ILE A 237 -7.32 -17.14 3.40
N PHE A 238 -7.43 -16.27 2.40
CA PHE A 238 -8.61 -16.14 1.56
C PHE A 238 -8.32 -16.71 0.16
N VAL A 239 -9.28 -17.46 -0.37
CA VAL A 239 -9.26 -18.01 -1.74
C VAL A 239 -10.58 -17.65 -2.40
N ASP A 240 -10.51 -16.99 -3.56
CA ASP A 240 -11.65 -16.46 -4.30
C ASP A 240 -12.60 -15.65 -3.40
N GLY A 241 -12.00 -14.85 -2.51
CA GLY A 241 -12.67 -14.00 -1.55
C GLY A 241 -13.38 -14.70 -0.40
N LYS A 242 -13.21 -16.02 -0.26
CA LYS A 242 -13.77 -16.80 0.86
C LYS A 242 -12.66 -17.21 1.80
N LEU A 243 -12.93 -17.17 3.11
CA LEU A 243 -12.00 -17.70 4.10
C LEU A 243 -11.75 -19.19 3.83
N TYR A 244 -10.51 -19.51 3.48
CA TYR A 244 -10.05 -20.87 3.21
C TYR A 244 -9.56 -21.56 4.48
N GLY A 245 -8.84 -20.81 5.31
CA GLY A 245 -8.19 -21.34 6.51
C GLY A 245 -7.18 -20.38 7.10
N TYR A 246 -6.25 -20.92 7.88
CA TYR A 246 -5.21 -20.18 8.59
C TYR A 246 -3.83 -20.64 8.15
N LEU A 247 -2.90 -19.70 8.07
CA LEU A 247 -1.47 -19.95 7.90
C LEU A 247 -0.83 -20.08 9.27
N THR A 248 -0.49 -21.29 9.73
CA THR A 248 -0.03 -21.47 11.11
C THR A 248 0.75 -22.76 11.35
N GLU A 249 1.76 -22.71 12.23
CA GLU A 249 2.37 -23.87 12.88
C GLU A 249 1.61 -24.33 14.14
N ASN A 250 0.60 -23.59 14.60
CA ASN A 250 -0.19 -23.95 15.76
C ASN A 250 -1.19 -25.08 15.42
N GLU A 251 -0.77 -26.31 15.67
CA GLU A 251 -1.59 -27.53 15.53
C GLU A 251 -2.86 -27.50 16.40
N GLY A 252 -2.86 -26.74 17.49
CA GLY A 252 -4.00 -26.55 18.39
C GLY A 252 -4.96 -25.42 18.00
N ALA A 253 -4.61 -24.58 17.02
CA ALA A 253 -5.49 -23.50 16.56
C ALA A 253 -6.87 -24.06 16.15
N SER A 254 -7.95 -23.50 16.70
CA SER A 254 -9.30 -24.01 16.47
C SER A 254 -9.92 -23.32 15.24
N GLY A 255 -10.48 -24.11 14.31
CA GLY A 255 -11.24 -23.62 13.17
C GLY A 255 -10.51 -23.68 11.83
N GLY A 256 -11.25 -24.02 10.77
CA GLY A 256 -10.81 -23.95 9.37
C GLY A 256 -9.72 -24.96 8.95
N LYS A 257 -9.30 -24.88 7.68
CA LYS A 257 -8.11 -25.58 7.18
C LYS A 257 -6.85 -24.89 7.70
N LYS A 258 -5.75 -25.64 7.81
CA LYS A 258 -4.45 -25.09 8.19
C LYS A 258 -3.45 -25.34 7.08
N ILE A 259 -2.65 -24.32 6.77
CA ILE A 259 -1.50 -24.43 5.89
C ILE A 259 -0.26 -24.18 6.74
N ASP A 260 0.64 -25.16 6.75
CA ASP A 260 1.96 -25.02 7.35
C ASP A 260 2.73 -23.91 6.59
N PRO A 261 3.20 -22.84 7.26
CA PRO A 261 3.92 -21.77 6.60
C PRO A 261 5.20 -22.22 5.91
N LYS A 262 5.82 -23.33 6.33
CA LYS A 262 6.96 -23.93 5.62
C LYS A 262 6.56 -24.48 4.24
N GLN A 263 5.30 -24.88 4.08
CA GLN A 263 4.76 -25.45 2.85
C GLN A 263 4.05 -24.42 1.97
N LEU A 264 3.85 -23.18 2.45
CA LEU A 264 3.09 -22.14 1.75
C LEU A 264 3.55 -21.93 0.29
N LYS A 265 4.86 -21.83 0.06
CA LYS A 265 5.40 -21.60 -1.30
C LYS A 265 5.11 -22.77 -2.25
N HIS A 266 5.08 -24.00 -1.74
CA HIS A 266 4.71 -25.17 -2.54
C HIS A 266 3.20 -25.17 -2.79
N TRP A 267 2.40 -24.99 -1.74
CA TRP A 267 0.95 -24.97 -1.83
C TRP A 267 0.44 -23.93 -2.84
N ILE A 268 1.03 -22.72 -2.88
CA ILE A 268 0.64 -21.69 -3.87
C ILE A 268 0.84 -22.20 -5.31
N ARG A 269 1.97 -22.85 -5.62
CA ARG A 269 2.29 -23.29 -6.99
C ARG A 269 1.37 -24.41 -7.50
N GLU A 270 0.78 -25.17 -6.60
CA GLU A 270 -0.12 -26.27 -6.94
C GLU A 270 -1.58 -25.81 -7.11
N ASN A 271 -1.94 -24.61 -6.61
CA ASN A 271 -3.33 -24.17 -6.51
C ASN A 271 -3.64 -22.86 -7.25
N PHE A 272 -2.62 -22.12 -7.72
CA PHE A 272 -2.72 -20.83 -8.44
C PHE A 272 -1.70 -20.78 -9.58
#